data_AF-A0A323V3Z1-F1
#
_entry.id   AF-A0A323V3Z1-F1
#
_cell.length_a   1.000
_cell.length_b   1.000
_cell.length_c   1.000
_cell.angle_alpha   90.00
_cell.angle_beta   90.00
_cell.angle_gamma   90.00
#
_symmetry.space_group_name_H-M   'P 1'
#
loop_
_entity.id
_entity.type
_entity.pdbx_description
1 polymer ?
#
loop_
_entity_poly.entity_id
_entity_poly.type
_entity_poly.pdbx_seq_one_letter_code
_entity_poly.pdbx_strand_id
1 'polypeptide(L)'
;MGTQATTRRQAADRSTRRLAGLVAAAAVCLVAVPATAAAAPTSPSDTQISQAQQAQADAAAQVGAISAALADAQVQVDAARARSAIALDAFQGKQAEHEAAQVAAQAAAAAAEQARADLADARADIAAFARQSYLQGSTSPTLEALMTADGPAQMVERAALLEAAGSHQGDVVVQVTAAEQSATAADAAAQTALGQAAALEQEAADALAAAE
;
A
#
# COMPACT_ATOMS: atom_id res chain seq x y z
N MET A 1 18.81 -11.79 -16.56
CA MET A 1 19.99 -10.91 -16.75
C MET A 1 20.27 -10.22 -15.43
N GLY A 2 21.53 -10.23 -14.99
CA GLY A 2 21.90 -10.11 -13.58
C GLY A 2 21.85 -8.71 -12.97
N THR A 3 21.65 -8.70 -11.65
CA THR A 3 21.95 -7.58 -10.76
C THR A 3 22.94 -8.07 -9.70
N GLN A 4 24.24 -7.97 -10.02
CA GLN A 4 25.28 -7.88 -9.01
C GLN A 4 25.52 -6.40 -8.74
N ALA A 5 25.26 -5.92 -7.52
CA ALA A 5 26.08 -4.90 -6.85
C ALA A 5 25.52 -4.58 -5.47
N THR A 6 26.43 -4.33 -4.52
CA THR A 6 26.24 -3.66 -3.21
C THR A 6 26.22 -4.51 -1.93
N THR A 7 27.18 -5.40 -1.76
CA THR A 7 27.50 -5.97 -0.42
C THR A 7 28.98 -5.86 -0.03
N ARG A 8 29.72 -4.87 -0.56
CA ARG A 8 31.18 -4.75 -0.34
C ARG A 8 31.64 -3.57 0.53
N ARG A 9 30.77 -2.97 1.36
CA ARG A 9 31.15 -1.86 2.26
C ARG A 9 31.11 -2.16 3.77
N GLN A 10 30.40 -3.20 4.21
CA GLN A 10 30.22 -3.46 5.65
C GLN A 10 31.32 -4.32 6.31
N ALA A 11 32.21 -4.94 5.53
CA ALA A 11 33.27 -5.80 6.07
C ALA A 11 34.52 -5.03 6.54
N ALA A 12 34.73 -3.80 6.06
CA ALA A 12 35.96 -3.04 6.33
C ALA A 12 36.01 -2.43 7.75
N ASP A 13 34.86 -2.07 8.33
CA ASP A 13 34.81 -1.42 9.66
C ASP A 13 34.99 -2.39 10.84
N ARG A 14 34.73 -3.68 10.64
CA ARG A 14 34.97 -4.68 11.70
C ARG A 14 36.44 -5.11 11.78
N SER A 15 37.16 -5.05 10.66
CA SER A 15 38.59 -5.37 10.60
C SER A 15 39.47 -4.28 11.21
N THR A 16 39.08 -3.00 11.10
CA THR A 16 39.85 -1.87 11.65
C THR A 16 39.81 -1.84 13.19
N ARG A 17 38.68 -2.21 13.80
CA ARG A 17 38.55 -2.30 15.27
C ARG A 17 39.35 -3.44 15.89
N ARG A 18 39.56 -4.55 15.19
CA ARG A 18 40.38 -5.68 15.69
C ARG A 18 41.88 -5.41 15.60
N LEU A 19 42.32 -4.60 14.63
CA LEU A 19 43.73 -4.22 14.48
C LEU A 19 44.19 -3.21 15.56
N ALA A 20 43.31 -2.32 16.01
CA ALA A 20 43.64 -1.36 17.08
C ALA A 20 43.92 -2.03 18.45
N GLY A 21 43.19 -3.11 18.78
CA GLY A 21 43.38 -3.83 20.05
C GLY A 21 44.70 -4.61 20.14
N LEU A 22 45.24 -5.08 19.01
CA LEU A 22 46.49 -5.83 18.95
C LEU A 22 47.73 -4.94 19.11
N VAL A 23 47.68 -3.68 18.65
CA VAL A 23 48.77 -2.72 18.82
C VAL A 23 48.90 -2.27 20.28
N ALA A 24 47.78 -2.08 20.98
CA ALA A 24 47.80 -1.73 22.40
C ALA A 24 48.36 -2.85 23.29
N ALA A 25 48.05 -4.12 22.99
CA ALA A 25 48.59 -5.26 23.73
C ALA A 25 50.10 -5.49 23.50
N ALA A 26 50.60 -5.22 22.29
CA ALA A 26 52.03 -5.32 21.98
C ALA A 26 52.86 -4.24 22.71
N ALA A 27 52.31 -3.04 22.93
CA ALA A 27 52.99 -1.97 23.66
C ALA A 27 53.15 -2.29 25.17
N VAL A 28 52.22 -3.05 25.77
CA VAL A 28 52.30 -3.43 27.20
C VAL A 28 53.30 -4.56 27.46
N CYS A 29 53.48 -5.50 26.51
CA CYS A 29 54.40 -6.62 26.69
C CYS A 29 55.89 -6.27 26.49
N LEU A 30 56.22 -5.14 25.88
CA LEU A 30 57.61 -4.74 25.61
C LEU A 30 58.37 -4.20 26.85
N VAL A 31 57.72 -4.12 28.02
CA VAL A 31 58.35 -3.65 29.27
C VAL A 31 58.91 -4.81 30.12
N ALA A 32 58.65 -6.07 29.78
CA ALA A 32 59.16 -7.23 30.54
C ALA A 32 60.41 -7.85 29.89
N VAL A 33 61.59 -7.34 30.27
CA VAL A 33 62.93 -7.71 29.80
C VAL A 33 63.61 -8.70 30.77
N PRO A 34 64.53 -9.59 30.35
CA PRO A 34 65.55 -10.12 31.25
C PRO A 34 66.91 -9.49 30.91
N ALA A 35 67.28 -8.42 31.62
CA ALA A 35 68.63 -7.86 31.61
C ALA A 35 69.29 -8.14 32.96
N THR A 36 70.35 -8.95 32.96
CA THR A 36 71.17 -9.23 34.13
C THR A 36 72.30 -8.19 34.23
N ALA A 37 72.12 -7.15 35.06
CA ALA A 37 73.21 -6.39 35.72
C ALA A 37 72.61 -5.35 36.67
N ALA A 38 73.26 -5.16 37.81
CA ALA A 38 72.81 -4.42 38.97
C ALA A 38 72.28 -3.00 38.70
N ALA A 39 71.05 -2.73 39.13
CA ALA A 39 70.64 -1.43 39.62
C ALA A 39 69.82 -1.66 40.89
N ALA A 40 70.21 -1.04 42.01
CA ALA A 40 69.32 -0.91 43.16
C ALA A 40 67.97 -0.37 42.67
N PRO A 41 66.82 -0.79 43.22
CA PRO A 41 65.54 -0.21 42.84
C PRO A 41 65.62 1.30 43.12
N THR A 42 65.81 2.10 42.08
CA THR A 42 65.77 3.55 42.19
C THR A 42 64.32 3.89 42.45
N SER A 43 64.02 4.38 43.66
CA SER A 43 62.71 4.96 43.95
C SER A 43 62.36 5.94 42.82
N PRO A 44 61.15 5.87 42.23
CA PRO A 44 60.76 6.79 41.19
C PRO A 44 60.92 8.22 41.69
N SER A 45 61.43 9.09 40.83
CA SER A 45 61.55 10.51 41.21
C SER A 45 60.17 11.14 41.31
N ASP A 46 60.02 12.18 42.12
CA ASP A 46 58.76 12.93 42.27
C ASP A 46 58.22 13.40 40.91
N THR A 47 59.12 13.68 39.95
CA THR A 47 58.78 14.04 38.57
C THR A 47 58.14 12.87 37.79
N GLN A 48 58.60 11.64 37.98
CA GLN A 48 57.99 10.46 37.34
C GLN A 48 56.61 10.16 37.90
N ILE A 49 56.43 10.32 39.22
CA ILE A 49 55.13 10.14 39.87
C ILE A 49 54.13 11.19 39.38
N SER A 50 54.54 12.47 39.31
CA SER A 50 53.65 13.54 38.83
C SER A 50 53.26 13.37 37.36
N GLN A 51 54.19 12.95 36.50
CA GLN A 51 53.90 12.62 35.10
C GLN A 51 52.91 11.46 34.97
N ALA A 52 53.08 10.39 35.76
CA ALA A 52 52.16 9.26 35.77
C ALA A 52 50.75 9.66 36.24
N GLN A 53 50.66 10.50 37.27
CA GLN A 53 49.38 11.05 37.75
C GLN A 53 48.69 11.92 36.69
N GLN A 54 49.46 12.75 35.98
CA GLN A 54 48.94 13.57 34.89
C GLN A 54 48.42 12.69 33.75
N ALA A 55 49.19 11.68 33.33
CA ALA A 55 48.76 10.73 32.30
C ALA A 55 47.51 9.94 32.72
N GLN A 56 47.39 9.57 34.00
CA GLN A 56 46.18 8.95 34.54
C GLN A 56 44.98 9.89 34.49
N ALA A 57 45.15 11.16 34.87
CA ALA A 57 44.08 12.16 34.81
C ALA A 57 43.62 12.40 33.37
N ASP A 58 44.57 12.51 32.42
CA ASP A 58 44.28 12.67 31.00
C ASP A 58 43.54 11.44 30.43
N ALA A 59 43.97 10.23 30.81
CA ALA A 59 43.29 9.00 30.43
C ALA A 59 41.88 8.91 31.02
N ALA A 60 41.69 9.30 32.29
CA ALA A 60 40.38 9.34 32.93
C ALA A 60 39.44 10.35 32.24
N ALA A 61 39.96 11.51 31.84
CA ALA A 61 39.22 12.50 31.07
C ALA A 61 38.81 11.96 29.69
N GLN A 62 39.70 11.24 29.01
CA GLN A 62 39.39 10.59 27.72
C GLN A 62 38.31 9.50 27.87
N VAL A 63 38.38 8.66 28.91
CA VAL A 63 37.35 7.65 29.19
C VAL A 63 36.01 8.31 29.48
N GLY A 64 36.00 9.41 30.23
CA GLY A 64 34.80 10.21 30.50
C GLY A 64 34.18 10.76 29.21
N ALA A 65 35.00 11.34 28.32
CA ALA A 65 34.55 11.85 27.02
C ALA A 65 33.99 10.76 26.11
N ILE A 66 34.66 9.60 26.03
CA ILE A 66 34.19 8.44 25.25
C ILE A 66 32.87 7.90 25.82
N SER A 67 32.75 7.83 27.15
CA SER A 67 31.52 7.36 27.81
C SER A 67 30.34 8.29 27.52
N ALA A 68 30.57 9.61 27.53
CA ALA A 68 29.57 10.60 27.15
C ALA A 68 29.16 10.46 25.67
N ALA A 69 30.12 10.31 24.76
CA ALA A 69 29.84 10.09 23.34
C ALA A 69 29.09 8.77 23.08
N LEU A 70 29.39 7.72 23.83
CA LEU A 70 28.68 6.43 23.75
C LEU A 70 27.24 6.57 24.25
N ALA A 71 27.01 7.29 25.35
CA ALA A 71 25.68 7.55 25.87
C ALA A 71 24.83 8.34 24.88
N ASP A 72 25.39 9.39 24.27
CA ASP A 72 24.71 10.16 23.22
C ASP A 72 24.39 9.31 21.98
N ALA A 73 25.36 8.52 21.50
CA ALA A 73 25.14 7.60 20.39
C ALA A 73 24.05 6.55 20.71
N GLN A 74 23.98 6.06 21.95
CA GLN A 74 22.94 5.12 22.37
C GLN A 74 21.55 5.78 22.32
N VAL A 75 21.41 7.02 22.79
CA VAL A 75 20.17 7.80 22.68
C VAL A 75 19.76 7.98 21.22
N GLN A 76 20.70 8.30 20.33
CA GLN A 76 20.42 8.46 18.91
C GLN A 76 19.97 7.14 18.25
N VAL A 77 20.58 6.01 18.61
CA VAL A 77 20.19 4.67 18.13
C VAL A 77 18.78 4.31 18.61
N ASP A 78 18.47 4.55 19.89
CA ASP A 78 17.15 4.22 20.43
C ASP A 78 16.05 5.12 19.83
N ALA A 79 16.35 6.40 19.60
CA ALA A 79 15.45 7.30 18.87
C ALA A 79 15.24 6.88 17.40
N ALA A 80 16.28 6.39 16.71
CA ALA A 80 16.16 5.86 15.35
C ALA A 80 15.32 4.57 15.32
N ARG A 81 15.54 3.65 16.28
CA ARG A 81 14.72 2.43 16.41
C ARG A 81 13.25 2.74 16.66
N ALA A 82 12.96 3.70 17.53
CA ALA A 82 11.59 4.13 17.81
C ALA A 82 10.90 4.68 16.54
N ARG A 83 11.60 5.53 15.77
CA ARG A 83 11.07 6.06 14.50
C ARG A 83 10.83 4.96 13.47
N SER A 84 11.77 4.03 13.30
CA SER A 84 11.64 2.91 12.37
C SER A 84 10.48 1.98 12.76
N ALA A 85 10.29 1.70 14.06
CA ALA A 85 9.17 0.90 14.54
C ALA A 85 7.81 1.55 14.26
N ILE A 86 7.69 2.87 14.49
CA ILE A 86 6.46 3.63 14.18
C ILE A 86 6.17 3.62 12.67
N ALA A 87 7.19 3.83 11.84
CA ALA A 87 7.04 3.83 10.39
C ALA A 87 6.64 2.44 9.85
N LEU A 88 7.22 1.37 10.40
CA LEU A 88 6.85 0.00 10.06
C LEU A 88 5.40 -0.34 10.45
N ASP A 89 4.95 0.10 11.63
CA ASP A 89 3.56 -0.06 12.07
C ASP A 89 2.59 0.68 11.12
N ALA A 90 2.92 1.93 10.75
CA ALA A 90 2.15 2.70 9.78
C ALA A 90 2.09 2.01 8.41
N PHE A 91 3.22 1.48 7.92
CA PHE A 91 3.27 0.71 6.68
C PHE A 91 2.37 -0.53 6.74
N GLN A 92 2.44 -1.32 7.83
CA GLN A 92 1.61 -2.51 8.00
C GLN A 92 0.12 -2.16 8.07
N GLY A 93 -0.24 -1.09 8.77
CA GLY A 93 -1.61 -0.57 8.79
C GLY A 93 -2.11 -0.21 7.40
N LYS A 94 -1.31 0.52 6.62
CA LYS A 94 -1.65 0.92 5.24
C LYS A 94 -1.71 -0.26 4.28
N GLN A 95 -0.85 -1.26 4.45
CA GLN A 95 -0.92 -2.49 3.68
C GLN A 95 -2.23 -3.24 3.93
N ALA A 96 -2.67 -3.34 5.19
CA ALA A 96 -3.94 -3.98 5.52
C ALA A 96 -5.15 -3.20 4.96
N GLU A 97 -5.13 -1.87 5.05
CA GLU A 97 -6.14 -1.01 4.41
C GLU A 97 -6.17 -1.22 2.89
N HIS A 98 -5.00 -1.28 2.24
CA HIS A 98 -4.87 -1.51 0.82
C HIS A 98 -5.43 -2.87 0.39
N GLU A 99 -5.12 -3.95 1.12
CA GLU A 99 -5.68 -5.28 0.86
C GLU A 99 -7.21 -5.29 0.95
N ALA A 100 -7.77 -4.64 1.97
CA ALA A 100 -9.21 -4.48 2.10
C ALA A 100 -9.81 -3.67 0.94
N ALA A 101 -9.14 -2.60 0.53
CA ALA A 101 -9.55 -1.78 -0.61
C ALA A 101 -9.47 -2.56 -1.94
N GLN A 102 -8.49 -3.44 -2.12
CA GLN A 102 -8.42 -4.31 -3.30
C GLN A 102 -9.61 -5.28 -3.36
N VAL A 103 -9.97 -5.90 -2.23
CA VAL A 103 -11.16 -6.76 -2.16
C VAL A 103 -12.42 -5.97 -2.49
N ALA A 104 -12.56 -4.76 -1.95
CA ALA A 104 -13.67 -3.88 -2.27
C ALA A 104 -13.71 -3.49 -3.76
N ALA A 105 -12.55 -3.20 -4.37
CA ALA A 105 -12.44 -2.89 -5.78
C ALA A 105 -12.82 -4.08 -6.67
N GLN A 106 -12.41 -5.30 -6.31
CA GLN A 106 -12.81 -6.52 -7.01
C GLN A 106 -14.33 -6.75 -6.92
N ALA A 107 -14.92 -6.55 -5.75
CA ALA A 107 -16.36 -6.66 -5.55
C ALA A 107 -17.13 -5.59 -6.37
N ALA A 108 -16.65 -4.35 -6.38
CA ALA A 108 -17.23 -3.28 -7.17
C ALA A 108 -17.11 -3.53 -8.67
N ALA A 109 -15.97 -4.07 -9.14
CA ALA A 109 -15.80 -4.48 -10.53
C ALA A 109 -16.77 -5.60 -10.92
N ALA A 110 -16.96 -6.61 -10.07
CA ALA A 110 -17.94 -7.67 -10.32
C ALA A 110 -19.37 -7.14 -10.38
N ALA A 111 -19.73 -6.21 -9.49
CA ALA A 111 -21.03 -5.54 -9.53
C ALA A 111 -21.23 -4.71 -10.81
N ALA A 112 -20.18 -4.04 -11.28
CA ALA A 112 -20.19 -3.30 -12.53
C ALA A 112 -20.39 -4.22 -13.75
N GLU A 113 -19.68 -5.35 -13.81
CA GLU A 113 -19.91 -6.33 -14.87
C GLU A 113 -21.35 -6.86 -14.87
N GLN A 114 -21.90 -7.17 -13.69
CA GLN A 114 -23.29 -7.62 -13.58
C GLN A 114 -24.26 -6.54 -14.08
N ALA A 115 -24.10 -5.28 -13.65
CA ALA A 115 -24.98 -4.19 -14.08
C ALA A 115 -24.88 -3.92 -15.59
N ARG A 116 -23.70 -4.11 -16.20
CA ARG A 116 -23.55 -4.03 -17.66
C ARG A 116 -24.22 -5.20 -18.39
N ALA A 117 -24.20 -6.40 -17.81
CA ALA A 117 -24.94 -7.55 -18.34
C ALA A 117 -26.45 -7.29 -18.28
N ASP A 118 -26.96 -6.83 -17.15
CA ASP A 118 -28.38 -6.50 -16.96
C ASP A 118 -28.84 -5.42 -17.97
N LEU A 119 -27.99 -4.42 -18.22
CA LEU A 119 -28.24 -3.41 -19.26
C LEU A 119 -28.25 -4.00 -20.67
N ALA A 120 -27.34 -4.92 -20.98
CA ALA A 120 -27.30 -5.58 -22.28
C ALA A 120 -28.57 -6.40 -22.52
N ASP A 121 -29.04 -7.12 -21.50
CA ASP A 121 -30.28 -7.89 -21.55
C ASP A 121 -31.49 -6.97 -21.75
N ALA A 122 -31.60 -5.89 -20.97
CA ALA A 122 -32.70 -4.93 -21.11
C ALA A 122 -32.72 -4.27 -22.51
N ARG A 123 -31.55 -3.98 -23.08
CA ARG A 123 -31.43 -3.48 -24.47
C ARG A 123 -31.83 -4.54 -25.50
N ALA A 124 -31.50 -5.80 -25.27
CA ALA A 124 -31.91 -6.91 -26.13
C ALA A 124 -33.44 -7.08 -26.12
N ASP A 125 -34.08 -6.93 -24.97
CA ASP A 125 -35.54 -6.98 -24.83
C ASP A 125 -36.23 -5.85 -25.61
N ILE A 126 -35.73 -4.61 -25.54
CA ILE A 126 -36.23 -3.51 -26.37
C ILE A 126 -36.06 -3.82 -27.87
N ALA A 127 -34.90 -4.36 -28.26
CA ALA A 127 -34.64 -4.67 -29.67
C ALA A 127 -35.53 -5.81 -30.20
N ALA A 128 -35.78 -6.83 -29.38
CA ALA A 128 -36.69 -7.92 -29.70
C ALA A 128 -38.14 -7.42 -29.83
N PHE A 129 -38.55 -6.58 -28.88
CA PHE A 129 -39.85 -5.91 -28.90
C PHE A 129 -40.03 -5.06 -30.18
N ALA A 130 -39.08 -4.17 -30.49
CA ALA A 130 -39.14 -3.33 -31.67
C ALA A 130 -39.23 -4.14 -32.98
N ARG A 131 -38.51 -5.27 -33.04
CA ARG A 131 -38.58 -6.20 -34.19
C ARG A 131 -39.95 -6.86 -34.31
N GLN A 132 -40.49 -7.36 -33.20
CA GLN A 132 -41.85 -7.93 -33.14
C GLN A 132 -42.89 -6.91 -33.61
N SER A 133 -42.79 -5.66 -33.12
CA SER A 133 -43.69 -4.56 -33.51
C SER A 133 -43.55 -4.19 -34.98
N TYR A 134 -42.34 -4.18 -35.55
CA TYR A 134 -42.13 -3.93 -36.98
C TYR A 134 -42.73 -5.04 -37.86
N LEU A 135 -42.56 -6.31 -37.46
CA LEU A 135 -43.15 -7.45 -38.17
C LEU A 135 -44.68 -7.44 -38.10
N GLN A 136 -45.26 -7.06 -36.95
CA GLN A 136 -46.70 -6.96 -36.77
C GLN A 136 -47.33 -5.66 -37.29
N GLY A 137 -46.55 -4.60 -37.46
CA GLY A 137 -46.99 -3.29 -37.96
C GLY A 137 -46.81 -3.06 -39.46
N SER A 138 -46.01 -3.90 -40.13
CA SER A 138 -45.93 -3.94 -41.61
C SER A 138 -47.11 -4.68 -42.24
N THR A 139 -47.80 -5.52 -41.47
CA THR A 139 -49.23 -5.81 -41.64
C THR A 139 -49.96 -4.72 -40.82
N SER A 140 -51.10 -4.16 -41.24
CA SER A 140 -51.82 -3.16 -40.43
C SER A 140 -53.06 -3.77 -39.74
N PRO A 141 -52.94 -4.84 -38.95
CA PRO A 141 -54.09 -5.55 -38.40
C PRO A 141 -54.79 -4.73 -37.32
N THR A 142 -54.18 -3.70 -36.72
CA THR A 142 -54.79 -2.93 -35.62
C THR A 142 -55.88 -1.96 -36.10
N LEU A 143 -55.62 -1.21 -37.17
CA LEU A 143 -56.65 -0.37 -37.81
C LEU A 143 -57.71 -1.24 -38.51
N GLU A 144 -57.29 -2.33 -39.12
CA GLU A 144 -58.18 -3.31 -39.75
C GLU A 144 -59.03 -4.04 -38.69
N ALA A 145 -58.48 -4.38 -37.52
CA ALA A 145 -59.20 -4.97 -36.38
C ALA A 145 -60.15 -3.97 -35.69
N LEU A 146 -59.81 -2.68 -35.63
CA LEU A 146 -60.74 -1.67 -35.13
C LEU A 146 -61.92 -1.47 -36.10
N MET A 147 -61.68 -1.55 -37.41
CA MET A 147 -62.74 -1.44 -38.43
C MET A 147 -63.58 -2.71 -38.63
N THR A 148 -63.07 -3.89 -38.27
CA THR A 148 -63.77 -5.19 -38.37
C THR A 148 -64.37 -5.68 -37.05
N ALA A 149 -64.38 -4.87 -35.99
CA ALA A 149 -65.01 -5.25 -34.72
C ALA A 149 -66.55 -5.36 -34.88
N ASP A 150 -67.13 -6.48 -34.45
CA ASP A 150 -68.55 -6.80 -34.64
C ASP A 150 -69.52 -5.96 -33.76
N GLY A 151 -68.99 -5.11 -32.87
CA GLY A 151 -69.80 -4.24 -32.03
C GLY A 151 -69.06 -3.46 -30.94
N PRO A 152 -69.75 -2.55 -30.23
CA PRO A 152 -69.14 -1.62 -29.27
C PRO A 152 -68.49 -2.28 -28.04
N ALA A 153 -68.98 -3.44 -27.59
CA ALA A 153 -68.37 -4.18 -26.49
C ALA A 153 -66.97 -4.72 -26.85
N GLN A 154 -66.81 -5.23 -28.08
CA GLN A 154 -65.55 -5.79 -28.58
C GLN A 154 -64.50 -4.68 -28.85
N MET A 155 -64.97 -3.46 -29.14
CA MET A 155 -64.12 -2.29 -29.31
C MET A 155 -63.50 -1.81 -27.99
N VAL A 156 -64.25 -1.86 -26.88
CA VAL A 156 -63.74 -1.53 -25.53
C VAL A 156 -62.72 -2.56 -25.04
N GLU A 157 -62.97 -3.85 -25.28
CA GLU A 157 -62.03 -4.92 -24.94
C GLU A 157 -60.69 -4.79 -25.69
N ARG A 158 -60.75 -4.45 -26.99
CA ARG A 158 -59.55 -4.16 -27.79
C ARG A 158 -58.82 -2.89 -27.35
N ALA A 159 -59.54 -1.84 -26.93
CA ALA A 159 -58.94 -0.64 -26.37
C ALA A 159 -58.21 -0.92 -25.04
N ALA A 160 -58.78 -1.75 -24.17
CA ALA A 160 -58.13 -2.16 -22.92
C ALA A 160 -56.85 -2.97 -23.15
N LEU A 161 -56.83 -3.86 -24.16
CA LEU A 161 -55.62 -4.59 -24.55
C LEU A 161 -54.54 -3.66 -25.14
N LEU A 162 -54.94 -2.63 -25.89
CA LEU A 162 -54.01 -1.64 -26.45
C LEU A 162 -53.40 -0.76 -25.35
N GLU A 163 -54.21 -0.32 -24.38
CA GLU A 163 -53.75 0.40 -23.19
C GLU A 163 -52.78 -0.46 -22.37
N ALA A 164 -53.11 -1.74 -22.14
CA ALA A 164 -52.22 -2.67 -21.45
C ALA A 164 -50.89 -2.88 -22.21
N ALA A 165 -50.92 -2.96 -23.54
CA ALA A 165 -49.71 -3.04 -24.36
C ALA A 165 -48.88 -1.73 -24.34
N GLY A 166 -49.54 -0.57 -24.28
CA GLY A 166 -48.91 0.74 -24.14
C GLY A 166 -48.25 0.93 -22.77
N SER A 167 -48.91 0.50 -21.70
CA SER A 167 -48.33 0.49 -20.34
C SER A 167 -47.07 -0.39 -20.30
N HIS A 168 -47.14 -1.58 -20.89
CA HIS A 168 -45.99 -2.49 -20.95
C HIS A 168 -44.80 -1.89 -21.72
N GLN A 169 -45.03 -1.15 -22.81
CA GLN A 169 -43.97 -0.42 -23.53
C GLN A 169 -43.29 0.63 -22.65
N GLY A 170 -44.07 1.37 -21.86
CA GLY A 170 -43.54 2.33 -20.89
C GLY A 170 -42.64 1.64 -19.86
N ASP A 171 -43.06 0.47 -19.35
CA ASP A 171 -42.31 -0.29 -18.36
C ASP A 171 -40.94 -0.75 -18.88
N VAL A 172 -40.85 -1.20 -20.14
CA VAL A 172 -39.57 -1.67 -20.71
C VAL A 172 -38.57 -0.52 -20.87
N VAL A 173 -39.01 0.67 -21.30
CA VAL A 173 -38.13 1.85 -21.41
C VAL A 173 -37.66 2.32 -20.03
N VAL A 174 -38.54 2.28 -19.03
CA VAL A 174 -38.19 2.56 -17.63
C VAL A 174 -37.15 1.57 -17.12
N GLN A 175 -37.30 0.27 -17.43
CA GLN A 175 -36.33 -0.76 -17.03
C GLN A 175 -34.95 -0.55 -17.66
N VAL A 176 -34.86 -0.22 -18.96
CA VAL A 176 -33.57 0.09 -19.59
C VAL A 176 -32.94 1.34 -18.97
N THR A 177 -33.72 2.39 -18.74
CA THR A 177 -33.20 3.61 -18.13
C THR A 177 -32.66 3.35 -16.72
N ALA A 178 -33.36 2.52 -15.93
CA ALA A 178 -32.90 2.11 -14.61
C ALA A 178 -31.62 1.26 -14.68
N ALA A 179 -31.53 0.33 -15.65
CA ALA A 179 -30.32 -0.47 -15.88
C ALA A 179 -29.12 0.39 -16.31
N GLU A 180 -29.34 1.41 -17.16
CA GLU A 180 -28.28 2.36 -17.55
C GLU A 180 -27.74 3.17 -16.38
N GLN A 181 -28.64 3.66 -15.52
CA GLN A 181 -28.26 4.38 -14.30
C GLN A 181 -27.49 3.46 -13.34
N SER A 182 -27.95 2.21 -13.17
CA SER A 182 -27.29 1.22 -12.33
C SER A 182 -25.88 0.89 -12.84
N ALA A 183 -25.73 0.61 -14.14
CA ALA A 183 -24.44 0.34 -14.76
C ALA A 183 -23.47 1.52 -14.60
N THR A 184 -23.94 2.75 -14.85
CA THR A 184 -23.12 3.96 -14.69
C THR A 184 -22.67 4.15 -13.23
N ALA A 185 -23.58 3.94 -12.28
CA ALA A 185 -23.26 4.05 -10.86
C ALA A 185 -22.27 2.98 -10.41
N ALA A 186 -22.43 1.74 -10.88
CA ALA A 186 -21.53 0.64 -10.57
C ALA A 186 -20.12 0.86 -11.17
N ASP A 187 -20.04 1.40 -12.39
CA ASP A 187 -18.77 1.78 -13.03
C ASP A 187 -18.03 2.86 -12.25
N ALA A 188 -18.76 3.90 -11.81
CA ALA A 188 -18.18 4.96 -10.98
C ALA A 188 -17.70 4.44 -9.61
N ALA A 189 -18.46 3.52 -9.01
CA ALA A 189 -18.07 2.88 -7.75
C ALA A 189 -16.81 2.03 -7.93
N ALA A 190 -16.70 1.25 -9.02
CA ALA A 190 -15.51 0.46 -9.32
C ALA A 190 -14.27 1.34 -9.52
N GLN A 191 -14.38 2.44 -10.27
CA GLN A 191 -13.28 3.40 -10.46
C GLN A 191 -12.86 4.06 -9.14
N THR A 192 -13.82 4.43 -8.30
CA THR A 192 -13.55 5.01 -6.99
C THR A 192 -12.80 4.04 -6.09
N ALA A 193 -13.23 2.77 -6.05
CA ALA A 193 -12.57 1.74 -5.24
C ALA A 193 -11.14 1.44 -5.73
N LEU A 194 -10.91 1.40 -7.05
CA LEU A 194 -9.56 1.28 -7.61
C LEU A 194 -8.67 2.48 -7.24
N GLY A 195 -9.21 3.70 -7.31
CA GLY A 195 -8.50 4.91 -6.89
C GLY A 195 -8.12 4.90 -5.41
N GLN A 196 -9.02 4.41 -4.54
CA GLN A 196 -8.73 4.24 -3.12
C GLN A 196 -7.63 3.21 -2.86
N ALA A 197 -7.66 2.07 -3.54
CA ALA A 197 -6.60 1.07 -3.42
C ALA A 197 -5.24 1.66 -3.86
N ALA A 198 -5.18 2.34 -5.00
CA ALA A 198 -3.95 2.97 -5.47
C ALA A 198 -3.41 4.05 -4.51
N ALA A 199 -4.30 4.85 -3.90
CA ALA A 199 -3.90 5.85 -2.91
C ALA A 199 -3.28 5.20 -1.66
N LEU A 200 -3.89 4.13 -1.15
CA LEU A 200 -3.39 3.39 0.01
C LEU A 200 -2.05 2.69 -0.26
N GLU A 201 -1.85 2.19 -1.48
CA GLU A 201 -0.57 1.65 -1.91
C GLU A 201 0.54 2.71 -1.89
N GLN A 202 0.25 3.92 -2.38
CA GLN A 202 1.19 5.04 -2.33
C GLN A 202 1.49 5.47 -0.90
N GLU A 203 0.46 5.59 -0.04
CA GLU A 203 0.63 5.92 1.37
C GLU A 203 1.47 4.88 2.12
N ALA A 204 1.32 3.59 1.79
CA ALA A 204 2.17 2.54 2.31
C ALA A 204 3.63 2.72 1.84
N ALA A 205 3.86 2.97 0.56
CA ALA A 205 5.20 3.21 0.03
C ALA A 205 5.90 4.42 0.70
N ASP A 206 5.15 5.50 0.94
CA ASP A 206 5.65 6.70 1.62
C ASP A 206 5.99 6.41 3.09
N ALA A 207 5.18 5.61 3.79
CA ALA A 207 5.46 5.17 5.16
C ALA A 207 6.71 4.29 5.24
N LEU A 208 6.93 3.42 4.25
CA LEU A 208 8.14 2.60 4.16
C LEU A 208 9.38 3.46 3.91
N ALA A 209 9.30 4.44 3.00
CA ALA A 209 10.41 5.35 2.71
C ALA A 209 10.79 6.22 3.93
N ALA A 210 9.83 6.55 4.80
CA ALA A 210 10.10 7.25 6.06
C ALA A 210 10.79 6.36 7.12
N ALA A 211 10.79 5.04 6.94
CA ALA A 211 11.42 4.08 7.84
C ALA A 211 12.91 3.83 7.53
N GLU A 212 13.35 4.12 6.30
CA GLU A 212 14.71 3.93 5.79
C GLU A 212 15.63 5.14 6.05
#